data_AF-A0AAE0D5P0-F1
#
_entry.id   AF-A0AAE0D5P0-F1
#
_cell.length_a   1.000
_cell.length_b   1.000
_cell.length_c   1.000
_cell.angle_alpha   90.00
_cell.angle_beta   90.00
_cell.angle_gamma   90.00
#
_symmetry.space_group_name_H-M   'P 1'
#
loop_
_entity.id
_entity.type
_entity.pdbx_description
1 polymer ?
#
loop_
_entity_poly.entity_id
_entity_poly.type
_entity_poly.pdbx_seq_one_letter_code
_entity_poly.pdbx_strand_id
1 'polypeptide(L)'
;MGPTSSWAFCRRVLAAIGNHTPNPEPPLRPWDLETLNLTWNPIGLNEKPNVEGLPSYEYAVFNLAAVKYHLGSFSEIVDYAEFEQRLERFYQSPATEAEHSRYWYSQLLFVLAFGEAFNSTGTSKSIPGVGYASRALSLLPTMIPMEKEPLRAAEALCLGALYLQALDLRLMSFQLIGQALRICVLDGMHRHMPPQQVEPGHARRCNTVFWTAYIIDREFSTLVGAPSSIRDEDITTKLPTEIANTSDAAALELHIQLSRLTARILNGVYGVDRNFDGSLVTETQSVLRLLATVSRNLSSYMNTTLRGADVKTSKVATRLVLSYHHCVVLTTRPLVMCVLQRRLATGSNDRSIPDGPISSLLQTCVASAVNTLKALKALGDDNLLDCFLPFQLEAAWSSEFLLKVLEVLSPGLVPDQSYLAEAHCIFDIMNQRGSPAAKLRKCDFERLEQLVSSFLSTPSQGNNTYPEEHSSPQENPFKKANTEGSHNDDPVESLQWDIFDNESGFALSPTELMDLAESLQMEDFFVARQEEDD
;
A
#
# COMPACT_ATOMS: atom_id res chain seq x y z
N MET A 1 4.49 3.14 -15.73
CA MET A 1 4.79 2.99 -14.29
C MET A 1 6.16 2.36 -14.15
N GLY A 2 6.93 2.78 -13.15
CA GLY A 2 8.27 2.27 -12.90
C GLY A 2 8.29 0.98 -12.06
N PRO A 3 9.48 0.42 -11.81
CA PRO A 3 9.65 -0.97 -11.39
C PRO A 3 9.25 -1.29 -9.94
N THR A 4 9.17 -0.29 -9.04
CA THR A 4 8.63 -0.49 -7.68
C THR A 4 7.12 -0.66 -7.64
N SER A 5 6.42 -0.16 -8.67
CA SER A 5 4.97 -0.24 -8.74
C SER A 5 4.53 -1.71 -8.72
N SER A 6 3.68 -2.06 -7.75
CA SER A 6 3.09 -3.40 -7.65
C SER A 6 2.39 -3.80 -8.96
N TRP A 7 1.75 -2.84 -9.63
CA TRP A 7 1.14 -3.04 -10.95
C TRP A 7 2.17 -3.35 -12.05
N ALA A 8 3.27 -2.59 -12.12
CA ALA A 8 4.31 -2.85 -13.11
C ALA A 8 5.04 -4.17 -12.83
N PHE A 9 5.25 -4.52 -11.56
CA PHE A 9 5.77 -5.82 -11.15
C PHE A 9 4.86 -6.96 -11.61
N CYS A 10 3.56 -6.88 -11.30
CA CYS A 10 2.56 -7.86 -11.73
C CYS A 10 2.59 -8.07 -13.24
N ARG A 11 2.52 -6.98 -14.03
CA ARG A 11 2.55 -7.08 -15.50
C ARG A 11 3.86 -7.72 -16.02
N ARG A 12 5.00 -7.43 -15.41
CA ARG A 12 6.28 -8.08 -15.77
C ARG A 12 6.28 -9.56 -15.44
N VAL A 13 5.73 -9.98 -14.29
CA VAL A 13 5.58 -11.40 -13.93
C VAL A 13 4.64 -12.10 -14.91
N LEU A 14 3.45 -11.55 -15.14
CA LEU A 14 2.46 -12.13 -16.07
C LEU A 14 3.03 -12.26 -17.48
N ALA A 15 3.74 -11.23 -17.98
CA ALA A 15 4.39 -11.28 -19.28
C ALA A 15 5.54 -12.31 -19.32
N ALA A 16 6.35 -12.40 -18.27
CA ALA A 16 7.45 -13.37 -18.18
C ALA A 16 6.92 -14.80 -18.23
N ILE A 17 5.88 -15.13 -17.45
CA ILE A 17 5.26 -16.46 -17.45
C ILE A 17 4.52 -16.70 -18.78
N GLY A 18 3.70 -15.74 -19.22
CA GLY A 18 2.88 -15.87 -20.43
C GLY A 18 3.70 -16.13 -21.70
N ASN A 19 4.86 -15.50 -21.85
CA ASN A 19 5.78 -15.76 -22.97
C ASN A 19 6.32 -17.19 -23.02
N HIS A 20 6.25 -17.94 -21.91
CA HIS A 20 6.68 -19.33 -21.80
C HIS A 20 5.49 -20.31 -21.75
N THR A 21 4.26 -19.84 -22.01
CA THR A 21 3.08 -20.70 -22.12
C THR A 21 2.77 -21.04 -23.57
N PRO A 22 2.21 -22.24 -23.87
CA PRO A 22 1.98 -22.70 -25.25
C PRO A 22 1.02 -21.82 -26.07
N ASN A 23 0.14 -21.06 -25.40
CA ASN A 23 -0.75 -20.07 -26.03
C ASN A 23 -0.57 -18.71 -25.34
N PRO A 24 0.33 -17.84 -25.84
CA PRO A 24 0.53 -16.52 -25.27
C PRO A 24 -0.74 -15.68 -25.46
N GLU A 25 -1.49 -15.47 -24.39
CA GLU A 25 -2.62 -14.54 -24.42
C GLU A 25 -2.14 -13.09 -24.51
N PRO A 26 -2.89 -12.21 -25.20
CA PRO A 26 -2.54 -10.80 -25.27
C PRO A 26 -2.58 -10.17 -23.87
N PRO A 27 -1.67 -9.22 -23.56
CA PRO A 27 -1.73 -8.51 -22.29
C PRO A 27 -3.06 -7.77 -22.18
N LEU A 28 -3.73 -7.90 -21.02
CA LEU A 28 -4.90 -7.09 -20.67
C LEU A 28 -4.56 -5.61 -20.88
N ARG A 29 -5.39 -4.88 -21.63
CA ARG A 29 -5.13 -3.46 -21.82
C ARG A 29 -5.45 -2.74 -20.50
N PRO A 30 -4.63 -1.77 -20.08
CA PRO A 30 -4.79 -1.07 -18.79
C PRO A 30 -6.14 -0.36 -18.58
N TRP A 31 -6.93 -0.21 -19.64
CA TRP A 31 -8.13 0.62 -19.72
C TRP A 31 -9.42 -0.20 -19.97
N ASP A 32 -9.31 -1.53 -20.06
CA ASP A 32 -10.43 -2.40 -20.43
C ASP A 32 -11.40 -2.68 -19.26
N LEU A 33 -11.05 -2.31 -18.02
CA LEU A 33 -12.00 -2.28 -16.92
C LEU A 33 -12.61 -0.90 -16.85
N GLU A 34 -13.95 -0.84 -16.91
CA GLU A 34 -14.80 0.35 -16.79
C GLU A 34 -14.16 1.39 -15.85
N THR A 35 -13.35 2.28 -16.42
CA THR A 35 -12.69 3.30 -15.62
C THR A 35 -13.78 4.19 -15.09
N LEU A 36 -13.79 4.39 -13.78
CA LEU A 36 -14.66 5.37 -13.15
C LEU A 36 -14.51 6.70 -13.89
N ASN A 37 -15.55 7.12 -14.60
CA ASN A 37 -15.59 8.40 -15.29
C ASN A 37 -15.91 9.50 -14.27
N LEU A 38 -14.94 9.81 -13.39
CA LEU A 38 -15.00 10.99 -12.56
C LEU A 38 -14.65 12.21 -13.42
N THR A 39 -15.64 13.07 -13.62
CA THR A 39 -15.45 14.34 -14.33
C THR A 39 -15.70 15.51 -13.37
N TRP A 40 -14.91 16.57 -13.53
CA TRP A 40 -15.09 17.82 -12.83
C TRP A 40 -14.65 18.97 -13.74
N ASN A 41 -15.32 20.11 -13.61
CA ASN A 41 -14.99 21.32 -14.36
C ASN A 41 -14.34 22.32 -13.41
N PRO A 42 -13.09 22.73 -13.62
CA PRO A 42 -12.46 23.75 -12.79
C PRO A 42 -13.29 25.03 -12.76
N ILE A 43 -13.55 25.53 -11.55
CA ILE A 43 -14.26 26.79 -11.33
C ILE A 43 -13.21 27.91 -11.26
N GLY A 44 -13.48 29.06 -11.87
CA GLY A 44 -12.57 30.21 -11.81
C GLY A 44 -12.32 30.71 -10.38
N LEU A 45 -11.16 31.36 -10.12
CA LEU A 45 -10.81 31.90 -8.80
C LEU A 45 -11.79 32.99 -8.30
N ASN A 46 -12.48 33.66 -9.22
CA ASN A 46 -13.44 34.73 -8.94
C ASN A 46 -14.90 34.26 -9.10
N GLU A 47 -15.11 32.99 -9.49
CA GLU A 47 -16.44 32.41 -9.62
C GLU A 47 -16.90 31.87 -8.26
N LYS A 48 -18.17 32.10 -7.95
CA LYS A 48 -18.77 31.72 -6.68
C LYS A 48 -18.94 30.19 -6.60
N PRO A 49 -18.44 29.54 -5.54
CA PRO A 49 -18.69 28.13 -5.33
C PRO A 49 -20.19 27.85 -5.17
N ASN A 50 -20.69 26.80 -5.81
CA ASN A 50 -22.02 26.30 -5.53
C ASN A 50 -22.08 25.84 -4.06
N VAL A 51 -23.16 26.17 -3.32
CA VAL A 51 -23.46 25.76 -1.93
C VAL A 51 -24.78 24.98 -1.79
N GLU A 52 -25.43 24.64 -2.90
CA GLU A 52 -26.65 23.82 -2.91
C GLU A 52 -26.36 22.34 -2.61
N GLY A 53 -27.37 21.62 -2.11
CA GLY A 53 -27.29 20.18 -1.85
C GLY A 53 -26.32 19.77 -0.73
N LEU A 54 -25.96 20.69 0.16
CA LEU A 54 -25.17 20.36 1.35
C LEU A 54 -26.07 19.67 2.40
N PRO A 55 -25.52 18.71 3.15
CA PRO A 55 -26.29 17.97 4.16
C PRO A 55 -26.49 18.82 5.43
N SER A 56 -27.27 18.31 6.40
CA SER A 56 -27.44 18.99 7.69
C SER A 56 -26.10 19.10 8.45
N TYR A 57 -26.03 20.04 9.39
CA TYR A 57 -24.86 20.24 10.25
C TYR A 57 -24.51 18.96 11.03
N GLU A 58 -25.51 18.26 11.60
CA GLU A 58 -25.24 17.03 12.37
C GLU A 58 -24.64 15.93 11.49
N TYR A 59 -25.09 15.82 10.24
CA TYR A 59 -24.54 14.84 9.31
C TYR A 59 -23.11 15.19 8.88
N ALA A 60 -22.79 16.48 8.73
CA ALA A 60 -21.41 16.92 8.46
C ALA A 60 -20.48 16.60 9.64
N VAL A 61 -20.92 16.80 10.88
CA VAL A 61 -20.17 16.43 12.09
C VAL A 61 -19.97 14.92 12.18
N PHE A 62 -21.01 14.13 11.89
CA PHE A 62 -20.91 12.68 11.82
C PHE A 62 -19.86 12.20 10.80
N ASN A 63 -19.88 12.76 9.60
CA ASN A 63 -18.87 12.46 8.57
C ASN A 63 -17.47 12.89 9.00
N LEU A 64 -17.31 14.05 9.65
CA LEU A 64 -16.02 14.50 10.17
C LEU A 64 -15.41 13.52 11.17
N ALA A 65 -16.23 12.95 12.07
CA ALA A 65 -15.78 11.93 13.02
C ALA A 65 -15.31 10.65 12.31
N ALA A 66 -16.05 10.17 11.31
CA ALA A 66 -15.66 9.02 10.49
C ALA A 66 -14.33 9.27 9.77
N VAL A 67 -14.17 10.45 9.15
CA VAL A 67 -12.93 10.85 8.47
C VAL A 67 -11.74 10.90 9.43
N LYS A 68 -11.92 11.47 10.63
CA LYS A 68 -10.87 11.52 11.66
C LYS A 68 -10.35 10.14 12.02
N TYR A 69 -11.26 9.17 12.19
CA TYR A 69 -10.90 7.79 12.50
C TYR A 69 -10.21 7.10 11.31
N HIS A 70 -10.85 7.06 10.15
CA HIS A 70 -10.40 6.25 9.02
C HIS A 70 -9.16 6.79 8.31
N LEU A 71 -8.92 8.11 8.31
CA LEU A 71 -7.66 8.66 7.75
C LEU A 71 -6.44 8.28 8.59
N GLY A 72 -6.62 7.89 9.86
CA GLY A 72 -5.53 7.46 10.73
C GLY A 72 -4.38 8.47 10.75
N SER A 73 -3.19 8.06 10.32
CA SER A 73 -2.00 8.92 10.25
C SER A 73 -2.13 10.14 9.34
N PHE A 74 -3.09 10.14 8.41
CA PHE A 74 -3.37 11.25 7.50
C PHE A 74 -4.44 12.21 8.01
N SER A 75 -5.05 11.91 9.17
CA SER A 75 -6.04 12.79 9.77
C SER A 75 -5.46 14.18 10.05
N GLU A 76 -4.16 14.25 10.34
CA GLU A 76 -3.38 15.47 10.56
C GLU A 76 -3.43 16.49 9.41
N ILE A 77 -3.88 16.10 8.21
CA ILE A 77 -4.14 17.04 7.09
C ILE A 77 -5.28 18.01 7.41
N VAL A 78 -6.15 17.68 8.37
CA VAL A 78 -7.24 18.54 8.83
C VAL A 78 -6.92 19.02 10.24
N ASP A 79 -6.93 20.35 10.45
CA ASP A 79 -6.94 20.91 11.79
C ASP A 79 -8.34 20.78 12.37
N TYR A 80 -8.64 19.67 13.05
CA TYR A 80 -10.00 19.38 13.53
C TYR A 80 -10.54 20.45 14.47
N ALA A 81 -9.70 21.05 15.31
CA ALA A 81 -10.14 22.04 16.28
C ALA A 81 -10.60 23.33 15.57
N GLU A 82 -9.84 23.80 14.58
CA GLU A 82 -10.25 24.94 13.77
C GLU A 82 -11.40 24.59 12.82
N PHE A 83 -11.38 23.38 12.27
CA PHE A 83 -12.36 22.91 11.31
C PHE A 83 -13.76 22.84 11.93
N GLU A 84 -13.90 22.30 13.14
CA GLU A 84 -15.19 22.22 13.86
C GLU A 84 -15.77 23.61 14.16
N GLN A 85 -14.94 24.54 14.68
CA GLN A 85 -15.35 25.92 14.95
C GLN A 85 -15.83 26.62 13.67
N ARG A 86 -15.13 26.36 12.57
CA ARG A 86 -15.46 26.96 11.28
C ARG A 86 -16.68 26.33 10.62
N LEU A 87 -16.88 25.02 10.81
CA LEU A 87 -18.05 24.31 10.35
C LEU A 87 -19.33 24.94 10.93
N GLU A 88 -19.35 25.22 12.23
CA GLU A 88 -20.47 25.89 12.88
C GLU A 88 -20.78 27.25 12.25
N ARG A 89 -19.75 28.08 12.00
CA ARG A 89 -19.91 29.39 11.35
C ARG A 89 -20.37 29.27 9.90
N PHE A 90 -19.84 28.30 9.16
CA PHE A 90 -20.21 28.05 7.76
C PHE A 90 -21.70 27.78 7.61
N TYR A 91 -22.29 26.97 8.50
CA TYR A 91 -23.72 26.65 8.44
C TYR A 91 -24.63 27.85 8.77
N GLN A 92 -24.10 28.95 9.31
CA GLN A 92 -24.84 30.21 9.49
C GLN A 92 -24.91 31.04 8.19
N SER A 93 -23.87 30.98 7.34
CA SER A 93 -23.85 31.67 6.04
C SER A 93 -22.97 30.94 5.00
N PRO A 94 -23.47 29.84 4.37
CA PRO A 94 -22.66 28.98 3.50
C PRO A 94 -22.06 29.70 2.29
N ALA A 95 -22.86 30.52 1.59
CA ALA A 95 -22.42 31.20 0.38
C ALA A 95 -21.28 32.19 0.66
N THR A 96 -21.36 32.92 1.77
CA THR A 96 -20.34 33.87 2.19
C THR A 96 -19.05 33.15 2.54
N GLU A 97 -19.10 32.14 3.40
CA GLU A 97 -17.89 31.43 3.85
C GLU A 97 -17.21 30.63 2.73
N ALA A 98 -17.98 30.02 1.82
CA ALA A 98 -17.43 29.34 0.65
C ALA A 98 -16.66 30.29 -0.28
N GLU A 99 -17.14 31.52 -0.45
CA GLU A 99 -16.49 32.56 -1.24
C GLU A 99 -15.21 33.08 -0.56
N HIS A 100 -15.24 33.27 0.77
CA HIS A 100 -14.11 33.81 1.53
C HIS A 100 -12.97 32.80 1.72
N SER A 101 -13.26 31.53 1.97
CA SER A 101 -12.23 30.48 2.07
C SER A 101 -12.60 29.25 1.26
N ARG A 102 -12.40 29.42 -0.03
CA ARG A 102 -12.60 28.41 -1.07
C ARG A 102 -11.91 27.07 -0.77
N TYR A 103 -10.66 27.09 -0.29
CA TYR A 103 -9.90 25.86 -0.07
C TYR A 103 -10.37 25.12 1.18
N TRP A 104 -10.73 25.83 2.25
CA TRP A 104 -11.41 25.22 3.38
C TRP A 104 -12.75 24.60 2.96
N TYR A 105 -13.50 25.27 2.09
CA TYR A 105 -14.74 24.71 1.57
C TYR A 105 -14.51 23.46 0.69
N SER A 106 -13.44 23.43 -0.09
CA SER A 106 -12.98 22.22 -0.80
C SER A 106 -12.66 21.08 0.18
N GLN A 107 -11.98 21.37 1.31
CA GLN A 107 -11.74 20.40 2.37
C GLN A 107 -13.05 19.86 2.96
N LEU A 108 -14.04 20.72 3.22
CA LEU A 108 -15.35 20.28 3.70
C LEU A 108 -16.02 19.31 2.73
N LEU A 109 -15.99 19.61 1.44
CA LEU A 109 -16.54 18.71 0.44
C LEU A 109 -15.78 17.38 0.37
N PHE A 110 -14.45 17.37 0.53
CA PHE A 110 -13.70 16.12 0.67
C PHE A 110 -14.04 15.36 1.96
N VAL A 111 -14.22 16.05 3.09
CA VAL A 111 -14.65 15.43 4.36
C VAL A 111 -16.01 14.76 4.19
N LEU A 112 -16.97 15.43 3.53
CA LEU A 112 -18.27 14.83 3.21
C LEU A 112 -18.11 13.63 2.27
N ALA A 113 -17.26 13.75 1.24
CA ALA A 113 -17.03 12.68 0.29
C ALA A 113 -16.43 11.42 0.95
N PHE A 114 -15.37 11.60 1.76
CA PHE A 114 -14.76 10.52 2.51
C PHE A 114 -15.71 9.95 3.56
N GLY A 115 -16.45 10.80 4.28
CA GLY A 115 -17.41 10.36 5.29
C GLY A 115 -18.48 9.45 4.69
N GLU A 116 -19.08 9.82 3.56
CA GLU A 116 -20.03 8.95 2.86
C GLU A 116 -19.39 7.64 2.37
N ALA A 117 -18.15 7.70 1.89
CA ALA A 117 -17.43 6.53 1.42
C ALA A 117 -17.08 5.56 2.55
N PHE A 118 -16.64 6.05 3.71
CA PHE A 118 -16.31 5.24 4.88
C PHE A 118 -17.53 4.62 5.54
N ASN A 119 -18.64 5.37 5.58
CA ASN A 119 -19.89 4.89 6.17
C ASN A 119 -20.73 4.02 5.21
N SER A 120 -20.25 3.76 4.01
CA SER A 120 -21.00 3.00 3.00
C SER A 120 -21.15 1.53 3.37
N THR A 121 -22.35 1.01 3.19
CA THR A 121 -22.66 -0.42 3.35
C THR A 121 -22.61 -1.19 2.03
N GLY A 122 -22.10 -0.59 0.94
CA GLY A 122 -21.84 -1.26 -0.33
C GLY A 122 -23.06 -1.66 -1.18
N THR A 123 -24.25 -1.17 -0.83
CA THR A 123 -25.50 -1.42 -1.58
C THR A 123 -25.70 -0.47 -2.77
N SER A 124 -24.88 0.58 -2.88
CA SER A 124 -24.97 1.58 -3.93
C SER A 124 -24.25 1.16 -5.21
N LYS A 125 -24.87 1.39 -6.37
CA LYS A 125 -24.23 1.22 -7.69
C LYS A 125 -23.21 2.31 -7.99
N SER A 126 -23.30 3.47 -7.33
CA SER A 126 -22.36 4.59 -7.48
C SER A 126 -21.43 4.69 -6.29
N ILE A 127 -20.22 5.21 -6.54
CA ILE A 127 -19.26 5.49 -5.47
C ILE A 127 -19.85 6.56 -4.54
N PRO A 128 -20.02 6.27 -3.24
CA PRO A 128 -20.53 7.23 -2.26
C PRO A 128 -19.63 8.47 -2.19
N GLY A 129 -20.20 9.65 -1.93
CA GLY A 129 -19.41 10.88 -1.82
C GLY A 129 -18.86 11.45 -3.12
N VAL A 130 -18.98 10.74 -4.26
CA VAL A 130 -18.33 11.14 -5.53
C VAL A 130 -18.79 12.51 -6.04
N GLY A 131 -20.04 12.91 -5.79
CA GLY A 131 -20.56 14.22 -6.14
C GLY A 131 -19.88 15.34 -5.35
N TYR A 132 -19.66 15.14 -4.06
CA TYR A 132 -18.91 16.09 -3.23
C TYR A 132 -17.45 16.15 -3.66
N ALA A 133 -16.82 15.01 -3.95
CA ALA A 133 -15.44 14.98 -4.43
C ALA A 133 -15.26 15.69 -5.78
N SER A 134 -16.16 15.48 -6.76
CA SER A 134 -16.13 16.19 -8.04
C SER A 134 -16.17 17.71 -7.84
N ARG A 135 -17.08 18.19 -6.97
CA ARG A 135 -17.20 19.61 -6.63
C ARG A 135 -15.98 20.13 -5.86
N ALA A 136 -15.39 19.33 -4.98
CA ALA A 136 -14.18 19.67 -4.25
C ALA A 136 -12.99 19.86 -5.21
N LEU A 137 -12.81 18.93 -6.16
CA LEU A 137 -11.79 18.97 -7.21
C LEU A 137 -11.96 20.18 -8.14
N SER A 138 -13.20 20.55 -8.48
CA SER A 138 -13.51 21.78 -9.22
C SER A 138 -13.03 23.06 -8.54
N LEU A 139 -12.90 23.06 -7.21
CA LEU A 139 -12.42 24.21 -6.46
C LEU A 139 -10.90 24.27 -6.35
N LEU A 140 -10.21 23.15 -6.59
CA LEU A 140 -8.76 23.09 -6.53
C LEU A 140 -8.14 23.94 -7.65
N PRO A 141 -7.06 24.66 -7.35
CA PRO A 141 -6.48 25.60 -8.30
C PRO A 141 -5.59 24.86 -9.30
N THR A 142 -5.69 25.19 -10.60
CA THR A 142 -4.69 24.76 -11.59
C THR A 142 -3.35 25.47 -11.37
N MET A 143 -3.40 26.74 -10.94
CA MET A 143 -2.26 27.57 -10.57
C MET A 143 -2.64 28.39 -9.32
N ILE A 144 -1.73 28.51 -8.35
CA ILE A 144 -1.97 29.24 -7.10
C ILE A 144 -1.26 30.59 -7.14
N PRO A 145 -1.97 31.73 -7.09
CA PRO A 145 -1.37 32.99 -6.71
C PRO A 145 -0.89 32.86 -5.25
N MET A 146 0.40 33.07 -4.99
CA MET A 146 1.01 32.90 -3.65
C MET A 146 0.34 33.75 -2.55
N GLU A 147 -0.44 34.78 -2.94
CA GLU A 147 -1.22 35.64 -2.06
C GLU A 147 -2.48 34.98 -1.46
N LYS A 148 -2.84 33.74 -1.85
CA LYS A 148 -4.07 33.06 -1.40
C LYS A 148 -3.77 31.75 -0.65
N GLU A 149 -3.92 31.78 0.69
CA GLU A 149 -3.98 30.64 1.64
C GLU A 149 -3.23 29.35 1.20
N PRO A 150 -1.89 29.41 0.97
CA PRO A 150 -1.12 28.29 0.41
C PRO A 150 -1.20 27.01 1.24
N LEU A 151 -1.21 27.15 2.57
CA LEU A 151 -1.40 26.05 3.52
C LEU A 151 -2.72 25.30 3.31
N ARG A 152 -3.84 26.03 3.21
CA ARG A 152 -5.17 25.42 2.99
C ARG A 152 -5.28 24.76 1.64
N ALA A 153 -4.66 25.35 0.63
CA ALA A 153 -4.60 24.74 -0.69
C ALA A 153 -3.80 23.43 -0.68
N ALA A 154 -2.65 23.38 0.00
CA ALA A 154 -1.85 22.16 0.14
C ALA A 154 -2.63 21.04 0.85
N GLU A 155 -3.31 21.37 1.95
CA GLU A 155 -4.18 20.42 2.66
C GLU A 155 -5.33 19.88 1.76
N ALA A 156 -6.02 20.77 1.04
CA ALA A 156 -7.10 20.37 0.13
C ALA A 156 -6.60 19.50 -1.03
N LEU A 157 -5.43 19.80 -1.59
CA LEU A 157 -4.78 19.00 -2.63
C LEU A 157 -4.36 17.62 -2.08
N CYS A 158 -3.88 17.52 -0.84
CA CYS A 158 -3.56 16.23 -0.22
C CYS A 158 -4.82 15.36 -0.06
N LEU A 159 -5.93 15.93 0.42
CA LEU A 159 -7.22 15.21 0.50
C LEU A 159 -7.71 14.77 -0.88
N GLY A 160 -7.60 15.63 -1.89
CA GLY A 160 -7.94 15.30 -3.27
C GLY A 160 -7.08 14.18 -3.83
N ALA A 161 -5.77 14.20 -3.58
CA ALA A 161 -4.85 13.14 -4.01
C ALA A 161 -5.22 11.79 -3.36
N LEU A 162 -5.48 11.78 -2.05
CA LEU A 162 -5.94 10.58 -1.33
C LEU A 162 -7.25 10.04 -1.91
N TYR A 163 -8.20 10.92 -2.21
CA TYR A 163 -9.49 10.52 -2.76
C TYR A 163 -9.33 9.93 -4.16
N LEU A 164 -8.59 10.58 -5.05
CA LEU A 164 -8.31 10.05 -6.38
C LEU A 164 -7.56 8.71 -6.33
N GLN A 165 -6.66 8.53 -5.35
CA GLN A 165 -5.98 7.26 -5.15
C GLN A 165 -6.96 6.14 -4.73
N ALA A 166 -7.93 6.43 -3.87
CA ALA A 166 -8.98 5.48 -3.48
C ALA A 166 -9.84 5.02 -4.67
N LEU A 167 -9.96 5.86 -5.70
CA LEU A 167 -10.65 5.56 -6.95
C LEU A 167 -9.79 4.87 -8.02
N ASP A 168 -8.55 4.50 -7.66
CA ASP A 168 -7.55 3.96 -8.58
C ASP A 168 -7.10 4.92 -9.71
N LEU A 169 -7.37 6.23 -9.58
CA LEU A 169 -6.94 7.28 -10.52
C LEU A 169 -5.49 7.73 -10.24
N ARG A 170 -4.57 6.75 -10.24
CA ARG A 170 -3.19 6.89 -9.71
C ARG A 170 -2.37 8.00 -10.33
N LEU A 171 -2.50 8.23 -11.64
CA LEU A 171 -1.74 9.28 -12.32
C LEU A 171 -2.21 10.68 -11.92
N MET A 172 -3.53 10.89 -11.83
CA MET A 172 -4.11 12.16 -11.41
C MET A 172 -3.84 12.43 -9.93
N SER A 173 -3.96 11.39 -9.10
CA SER A 173 -3.55 11.39 -7.70
C SER A 173 -2.09 11.82 -7.53
N PHE A 174 -1.18 11.22 -8.29
CA PHE A 174 0.25 11.56 -8.27
C PHE A 174 0.53 13.01 -8.69
N GLN A 175 -0.21 13.53 -9.67
CA GLN A 175 -0.12 14.93 -10.08
C GLN A 175 -0.58 15.89 -8.96
N LEU A 176 -1.71 15.60 -8.30
CA LEU A 176 -2.24 16.43 -7.22
C LEU A 176 -1.29 16.47 -6.01
N ILE A 177 -0.75 15.34 -5.57
CA ILE A 177 0.18 15.34 -4.43
C ILE A 177 1.47 16.08 -4.77
N GLY A 178 1.99 15.92 -6.00
CA GLY A 178 3.14 16.66 -6.47
C GLY A 178 2.88 18.17 -6.55
N GLN A 179 1.63 18.61 -6.74
CA GLN A 179 1.26 20.02 -6.65
C GLN A 179 1.22 20.49 -5.19
N ALA A 180 0.61 19.72 -4.29
CA ALA A 180 0.54 20.03 -2.85
C ALA A 180 1.94 20.23 -2.25
N LEU A 181 2.86 19.30 -2.54
CA LEU A 181 4.23 19.36 -2.04
C LEU A 181 5.01 20.54 -2.64
N ARG A 182 4.81 20.87 -3.92
CA ARG A 182 5.40 22.08 -4.52
C ARG A 182 4.92 23.37 -3.84
N ILE A 183 3.65 23.44 -3.45
CA ILE A 183 3.13 24.59 -2.69
C ILE A 183 3.80 24.67 -1.32
N CYS A 184 3.95 23.55 -0.61
CA CYS A 184 4.69 23.51 0.65
C CYS A 184 6.14 23.98 0.48
N VAL A 185 6.78 23.65 -0.65
CA VAL A 185 8.13 24.11 -0.96
C VAL A 185 8.18 25.61 -1.26
N LEU A 186 7.27 26.12 -2.10
CA LEU A 186 7.19 27.54 -2.46
C LEU A 186 6.89 28.44 -1.26
N ASP A 187 6.07 27.96 -0.33
CA ASP A 187 5.74 28.63 0.93
C ASP A 187 6.84 28.49 2.00
N GLY A 188 7.84 27.63 1.76
CA GLY A 188 8.97 27.44 2.67
C GLY A 188 8.74 26.48 3.84
N MET A 189 7.64 25.69 3.83
CA MET A 189 7.31 24.73 4.90
C MET A 189 8.35 23.60 5.08
N HIS A 190 9.11 23.30 4.02
CA HIS A 190 10.23 22.36 4.05
C HIS A 190 11.47 22.89 4.81
N ARG A 191 11.49 24.18 5.15
CA ARG A 191 12.58 24.83 5.86
C ARG A 191 12.26 24.99 7.35
N HIS A 192 13.31 25.08 8.18
CA HIS A 192 13.11 25.45 9.57
C HIS A 192 12.50 26.85 9.66
N MET A 193 11.31 26.96 10.26
CA MET A 193 10.65 28.23 10.56
C MET A 193 11.10 28.75 11.93
N PRO A 194 11.82 29.89 12.02
CA PRO A 194 12.29 30.41 13.30
C PRO A 194 11.14 30.95 14.14
N PRO A 195 11.08 30.66 15.45
CA PRO A 195 9.99 31.09 16.33
C PRO A 195 9.90 32.61 16.52
N GLN A 196 10.96 33.34 16.18
CA GLN A 196 10.97 34.82 16.21
C GLN A 196 10.29 35.45 14.98
N GLN A 197 10.12 34.69 13.89
CA GLN A 197 9.61 35.20 12.60
C GLN A 197 8.22 34.68 12.26
N VAL A 198 7.83 33.53 12.80
CA VAL A 198 6.59 32.84 12.49
C VAL A 198 5.85 32.50 13.79
N GLU A 199 4.55 32.72 13.81
CA GLU A 199 3.70 32.36 14.95
C GLU A 199 3.79 30.85 15.24
N PRO A 200 3.98 30.43 16.51
CA PRO A 200 4.22 29.01 16.86
C PRO A 200 3.14 28.02 16.40
N GLY A 201 1.86 28.39 16.47
CA GLY A 201 0.75 27.57 15.99
C GLY A 201 0.81 27.35 14.48
N HIS A 202 1.01 28.43 13.72
CA HIS A 202 1.18 28.38 12.27
C HIS A 202 2.42 27.55 11.87
N ALA A 203 3.57 27.76 12.53
CA ALA A 203 4.78 26.99 12.25
C ALA A 203 4.59 25.48 12.50
N ARG A 204 3.86 25.12 13.58
CA ARG A 204 3.51 23.72 13.89
C ARG A 204 2.58 23.13 12.82
N ARG A 205 1.60 23.90 12.35
CA ARG A 205 0.67 23.48 11.30
C ARG A 205 1.40 23.25 9.98
N CYS A 206 2.25 24.17 9.56
CA CYS A 206 3.09 24.04 8.36
C CYS A 206 4.01 22.82 8.44
N ASN A 207 4.64 22.56 9.59
CA ASN A 207 5.46 21.38 9.81
C ASN A 207 4.65 20.07 9.63
N THR A 208 3.47 20.01 10.25
CA THR A 208 2.58 18.83 10.20
C THR A 208 2.10 18.56 8.77
N VAL A 209 1.64 19.60 8.07
CA VAL A 209 1.16 19.49 6.68
C VAL A 209 2.29 19.12 5.74
N PHE A 210 3.48 19.72 5.89
CA PHE A 210 4.64 19.37 5.07
C PHE A 210 5.02 17.89 5.21
N TRP A 211 5.18 17.40 6.44
CA TRP A 211 5.55 16.01 6.67
C TRP A 211 4.48 15.03 6.18
N THR A 212 3.20 15.38 6.35
CA THR A 212 2.11 14.55 5.85
C THR A 212 2.08 14.52 4.31
N ALA A 213 2.25 15.67 3.65
CA ALA A 213 2.34 15.75 2.19
C ALA A 213 3.56 14.98 1.65
N TYR A 214 4.69 15.07 2.34
CA TYR A 214 5.91 14.34 2.04
C TYR A 214 5.73 12.82 2.14
N ILE A 215 5.02 12.33 3.16
CA ILE A 215 4.71 10.90 3.32
C ILE A 215 3.87 10.41 2.14
N ILE A 216 2.80 11.14 1.79
CA ILE A 216 1.89 10.77 0.71
C ILE A 216 2.63 10.81 -0.64
N ASP A 217 3.45 11.84 -0.89
CA ASP A 217 4.25 11.96 -2.12
C ASP A 217 5.12 10.71 -2.32
N ARG A 218 5.84 10.30 -1.27
CA ARG A 218 6.74 9.14 -1.34
C ARG A 218 5.99 7.83 -1.56
N GLU A 219 4.88 7.65 -0.87
CA GLU A 219 4.08 6.44 -1.07
C GLU A 219 3.49 6.38 -2.49
N PHE A 220 2.97 7.50 -3.01
CA PHE A 220 2.40 7.54 -4.36
C PHE A 220 3.50 7.42 -5.43
N SER A 221 4.67 8.02 -5.21
CA SER A 221 5.88 7.79 -6.01
C SER A 221 6.19 6.30 -6.09
N THR A 222 6.17 5.56 -4.97
CA THR A 222 6.39 4.11 -4.97
C THR A 222 5.32 3.33 -5.72
N LEU A 223 4.04 3.68 -5.53
CA LEU A 223 2.92 3.02 -6.20
C LEU A 223 2.93 3.20 -7.72
N VAL A 224 3.40 4.35 -8.22
CA VAL A 224 3.54 4.63 -9.67
C VAL A 224 4.93 4.23 -10.19
N GLY A 225 5.92 4.07 -9.32
CA GLY A 225 7.33 3.88 -9.67
C GLY A 225 7.99 5.12 -10.25
N ALA A 226 7.66 6.28 -9.70
CA ALA A 226 8.26 7.57 -10.00
C ALA A 226 9.26 7.97 -8.90
N PRO A 227 10.29 8.79 -9.19
CA PRO A 227 11.18 9.33 -8.16
C PRO A 227 10.40 10.17 -7.13
N SER A 228 10.97 10.34 -5.93
CA SER A 228 10.44 11.26 -4.93
C SER A 228 10.59 12.73 -5.37
N SER A 229 9.65 13.59 -4.99
CA SER A 229 9.61 14.98 -5.47
C SER A 229 10.65 15.91 -4.79
N ILE A 230 11.14 15.54 -3.61
CA ILE A 230 12.14 16.31 -2.84
C ILE A 230 13.18 15.36 -2.21
N ARG A 231 14.44 15.78 -2.22
CA ARG A 231 15.55 15.04 -1.58
C ARG A 231 15.56 15.31 -0.08
N ASP A 232 15.98 14.33 0.71
CA ASP A 232 16.03 14.48 2.17
C ASP A 232 17.02 15.56 2.61
N GLU A 233 18.11 15.73 1.86
CA GLU A 233 19.15 16.75 2.12
C GLU A 233 18.65 18.19 1.99
N ASP A 234 17.56 18.43 1.25
CA ASP A 234 17.01 19.78 1.02
C ASP A 234 16.05 20.22 2.13
N ILE A 235 15.71 19.31 3.05
CA ILE A 235 14.74 19.50 4.12
C ILE A 235 15.46 19.94 5.40
N THR A 236 15.05 21.09 5.94
CA THR A 236 15.58 21.59 7.22
C THR A 236 14.50 21.78 8.28
N THR A 237 13.22 21.55 7.95
CA THR A 237 12.15 21.54 8.95
C THR A 237 12.39 20.41 9.97
N LYS A 238 12.05 20.68 11.23
CA LYS A 238 12.33 19.77 12.35
C LYS A 238 11.44 18.52 12.27
N LEU A 239 11.92 17.40 12.79
CA LEU A 239 11.07 16.22 12.96
C LEU A 239 9.94 16.51 13.98
N PRO A 240 8.78 15.83 13.89
CA PRO A 240 7.65 16.09 14.78
C PRO A 240 7.98 15.96 16.26
N THR A 241 8.79 14.97 16.68
CA THR A 241 9.13 14.78 18.10
C THR A 241 10.07 15.85 18.66
N GLU A 242 10.81 16.56 17.80
CA GLU A 242 11.61 17.72 18.19
C GLU A 242 10.75 18.95 18.54
N ILE A 243 9.48 18.95 18.12
CA ILE A 243 8.51 20.03 18.33
C ILE A 243 7.55 19.68 19.46
N ALA A 244 7.08 18.43 19.52
CA ALA A 244 6.10 17.99 20.48
C ALA A 244 6.39 16.56 20.97
N ASN A 245 6.41 16.36 22.29
CA ASN A 245 6.55 15.04 22.89
C ASN A 245 5.17 14.40 23.10
N THR A 246 4.56 13.92 22.01
CA THR A 246 3.21 13.33 21.98
C THR A 246 3.19 12.01 21.20
N SER A 247 2.17 11.18 21.43
CA SER A 247 1.95 9.95 20.67
C SER A 247 1.87 10.20 19.16
N ASP A 248 1.20 11.29 18.77
CA ASP A 248 0.90 11.60 17.37
C ASP A 248 2.17 12.08 16.66
N ALA A 249 3.01 12.87 17.35
CA ALA A 249 4.33 13.25 16.86
C ALA A 249 5.24 12.02 16.68
N ALA A 250 5.24 11.09 17.64
CA ALA A 250 6.03 9.86 17.53
C ALA A 250 5.56 8.97 16.37
N ALA A 251 4.24 8.85 16.18
CA ALA A 251 3.67 8.11 15.07
C ALA A 251 3.99 8.75 13.71
N LEU A 252 3.87 10.08 13.60
CA LEU A 252 4.21 10.82 12.38
C LEU A 252 5.69 10.66 12.05
N GLU A 253 6.57 10.73 13.05
CA GLU A 253 8.01 10.50 12.84
C GLU A 253 8.34 9.07 12.39
N LEU A 254 7.72 8.06 12.99
CA LEU A 254 7.86 6.67 12.51
C LEU A 254 7.41 6.53 11.06
N HIS A 255 6.31 7.21 10.68
CA HIS A 255 5.84 7.21 9.31
C HIS A 255 6.84 7.90 8.36
N ILE A 256 7.45 9.02 8.78
CA ILE A 256 8.55 9.66 8.03
C ILE A 256 9.73 8.69 7.85
N GLN A 257 10.12 7.95 8.90
CA GLN A 257 11.19 6.96 8.82
C GLN A 257 10.87 5.85 7.81
N LEU A 258 9.63 5.34 7.83
CA LEU A 258 9.15 4.37 6.83
C LEU A 258 9.14 4.95 5.42
N SER A 259 8.64 6.18 5.21
CA SER A 259 8.66 6.83 3.89
C SER A 259 10.08 7.07 3.37
N ARG A 260 11.04 7.37 4.26
CA ARG A 260 12.49 7.43 3.92
C ARG A 260 13.04 6.10 3.50
N LEU A 261 12.69 5.05 4.22
CA LEU A 261 13.06 3.68 3.86
C LEU A 261 12.51 3.30 2.47
N THR A 262 11.23 3.57 2.20
CA THR A 262 10.62 3.30 0.90
C THR A 262 11.32 4.05 -0.25
N ALA A 263 11.63 5.34 -0.06
CA ALA A 263 12.37 6.12 -1.06
C ALA A 263 13.78 5.56 -1.30
N ARG A 264 14.45 5.06 -0.25
CA ARG A 264 15.75 4.40 -0.37
C ARG A 264 15.66 3.07 -1.11
N ILE A 265 14.62 2.27 -0.85
CA ILE A 265 14.36 1.04 -1.60
C ILE A 265 14.18 1.36 -3.09
N LEU A 266 13.35 2.37 -3.41
CA LEU A 266 13.10 2.83 -4.78
C LEU A 266 14.39 3.25 -5.51
N ASN A 267 15.24 4.07 -4.87
CA ASN A 267 16.43 4.60 -5.53
C ASN A 267 17.63 3.63 -5.50
N GLY A 268 17.70 2.78 -4.47
CA GLY A 268 18.81 1.84 -4.24
C GLY A 268 18.60 0.49 -4.93
N VAL A 269 17.50 -0.20 -4.60
CA VAL A 269 17.24 -1.58 -5.04
C VAL A 269 16.65 -1.62 -6.46
N TYR A 270 15.90 -0.57 -6.84
CA TYR A 270 15.18 -0.50 -8.12
C TYR A 270 15.78 0.51 -9.12
N GLY A 271 16.95 1.08 -8.82
CA GLY A 271 17.60 2.09 -9.65
C GLY A 271 17.97 1.58 -11.05
N VAL A 272 17.94 2.49 -12.03
CA VAL A 272 18.31 2.24 -13.43
C VAL A 272 19.83 2.32 -13.54
N ASP A 273 20.47 1.24 -13.97
CA ASP A 273 21.90 1.15 -14.29
C ASP A 273 22.87 1.41 -13.13
N ARG A 274 23.05 0.41 -12.26
CA ARG A 274 24.37 0.25 -11.63
C ARG A 274 25.11 -0.83 -12.40
N ASN A 275 26.20 -0.42 -13.07
CA ASN A 275 27.24 -1.35 -13.48
C ASN A 275 27.52 -2.29 -12.29
N PHE A 276 27.65 -3.57 -12.58
CA PHE A 276 27.78 -4.71 -11.66
C PHE A 276 28.96 -4.60 -10.67
N ASP A 277 28.95 -3.58 -9.80
CA ASP A 277 30.04 -3.16 -8.93
C ASP A 277 29.81 -3.50 -7.45
N GLY A 278 28.77 -4.30 -7.14
CA GLY A 278 28.39 -4.68 -5.78
C GLY A 278 27.52 -3.66 -5.04
N SER A 279 27.13 -2.58 -5.70
CA SER A 279 26.23 -1.58 -5.14
C SER A 279 24.86 -2.10 -4.74
N LEU A 280 24.25 -3.05 -5.48
CA LEU A 280 22.95 -3.64 -5.12
C LEU A 280 23.00 -4.33 -3.75
N VAL A 281 24.07 -5.08 -3.49
CA VAL A 281 24.28 -5.76 -2.20
C VAL A 281 24.42 -4.71 -1.10
N THR A 282 25.28 -3.71 -1.31
CA THR A 282 25.51 -2.64 -0.33
C THR A 282 24.23 -1.87 0.00
N GLU A 283 23.40 -1.56 -1.00
CA GLU A 283 22.11 -0.90 -0.77
C GLU A 283 21.13 -1.83 -0.04
N THR A 284 21.07 -3.11 -0.42
CA THR A 284 20.20 -4.10 0.24
C THR A 284 20.60 -4.28 1.71
N GLN A 285 21.89 -4.43 2.01
CA GLN A 285 22.39 -4.46 3.38
C GLN A 285 22.00 -3.19 4.15
N SER A 286 22.14 -2.02 3.53
CA SER A 286 21.77 -0.77 4.18
C SER A 286 20.25 -0.66 4.43
N VAL A 287 19.42 -1.17 3.53
CA VAL A 287 17.97 -1.24 3.69
C VAL A 287 17.61 -2.18 4.85
N LEU A 288 18.28 -3.33 4.98
CA LEU A 288 18.06 -4.28 6.08
C LEU A 288 18.41 -3.68 7.45
N ARG A 289 19.55 -2.96 7.56
CA ARG A 289 19.91 -2.26 8.81
C ARG A 289 18.87 -1.19 9.20
N LEU A 290 18.31 -0.51 8.21
CA LEU A 290 17.23 0.46 8.43
C LEU A 290 15.92 -0.23 8.83
N LEU A 291 15.57 -1.35 8.19
CA LEU A 291 14.42 -2.18 8.59
C LEU A 291 14.54 -2.63 10.05
N ALA A 292 15.71 -3.11 10.48
CA ALA A 292 15.97 -3.49 11.88
C ALA A 292 15.76 -2.31 12.84
N THR A 293 16.25 -1.13 12.46
CA THR A 293 16.09 0.10 13.26
C THR A 293 14.62 0.50 13.37
N VAL A 294 13.89 0.50 12.26
CA VAL A 294 12.46 0.85 12.23
C VAL A 294 11.63 -0.18 12.99
N SER A 295 11.94 -1.48 12.87
CA SER A 295 11.28 -2.55 13.64
C SER A 295 11.41 -2.31 15.14
N ARG A 296 12.62 -1.99 15.63
CA ARG A 296 12.84 -1.64 17.05
C ARG A 296 12.06 -0.40 17.47
N ASN A 297 12.07 0.66 16.66
CA ASN A 297 11.36 1.90 16.99
C ASN A 297 9.84 1.70 16.99
N LEU A 298 9.31 0.92 16.03
CA LEU A 298 7.91 0.55 15.96
C LEU A 298 7.51 -0.29 17.17
N SER A 299 8.29 -1.32 17.51
CA SER A 299 8.08 -2.14 18.71
C SER A 299 8.05 -1.29 19.98
N SER A 300 8.96 -0.32 20.11
CA SER A 300 8.98 0.63 21.22
C SER A 300 7.72 1.49 21.27
N TYR A 301 7.26 2.01 20.12
CA TYR A 301 6.02 2.79 20.04
C TYR A 301 4.79 1.98 20.45
N MET A 302 4.64 0.76 19.93
CA MET A 302 3.56 -0.15 20.32
C MET A 302 3.60 -0.41 21.83
N ASN A 303 4.80 -0.68 22.37
CA ASN A 303 5.02 -0.98 23.77
C ASN A 303 4.85 0.18 24.74
N THR A 304 4.95 1.43 24.29
CA THR A 304 4.92 2.60 25.18
C THR A 304 3.62 3.36 25.05
N THR A 305 3.13 3.50 23.82
CA THR A 305 2.03 4.38 23.46
C THR A 305 0.69 3.64 23.42
N LEU A 306 0.67 2.34 23.12
CA LEU A 306 -0.55 1.54 22.98
C LEU A 306 -0.76 0.56 24.13
N ARG A 307 -0.06 0.70 25.26
CA ARG A 307 -0.22 -0.19 26.43
C ARG A 307 -1.68 -0.24 26.89
N GLY A 308 -2.29 -1.41 26.79
CA GLY A 308 -3.66 -1.66 27.23
C GLY A 308 -4.76 -1.14 26.30
N ALA A 309 -4.41 -0.54 25.16
CA ALA A 309 -5.36 -0.20 24.10
C ALA A 309 -5.47 -1.37 23.11
N ASP A 310 -6.67 -1.58 22.56
CA ASP A 310 -6.84 -2.54 21.46
C ASP A 310 -6.17 -1.98 20.19
N VAL A 311 -4.98 -2.51 19.89
CA VAL A 311 -4.16 -2.13 18.75
C VAL A 311 -4.94 -2.22 17.44
N LYS A 312 -5.88 -3.17 17.30
CA LYS A 312 -6.67 -3.36 16.07
C LYS A 312 -7.54 -2.15 15.75
N THR A 313 -7.99 -1.43 16.78
CA THR A 313 -8.80 -0.23 16.61
C THR A 313 -7.96 0.99 16.23
N SER A 314 -6.63 0.92 16.35
CA SER A 314 -5.73 2.00 15.95
C SER A 314 -5.40 1.93 14.46
N LYS A 315 -6.02 2.82 13.68
CA LYS A 315 -5.71 3.00 12.25
C LYS A 315 -4.27 3.45 12.00
N VAL A 316 -3.72 4.23 12.94
CA VAL A 316 -2.32 4.67 12.90
C VAL A 316 -1.37 3.48 13.07
N ALA A 317 -1.58 2.67 14.11
CA ALA A 317 -0.73 1.50 14.39
C ALA A 317 -0.80 0.47 13.27
N THR A 318 -2.02 0.12 12.83
CA THR A 318 -2.26 -0.76 11.69
C THR A 318 -1.49 -0.29 10.46
N ARG A 319 -1.57 1.00 10.15
CA ARG A 319 -0.86 1.57 8.99
C ARG A 319 0.66 1.44 9.13
N LEU A 320 1.24 1.79 10.28
CA LEU A 320 2.68 1.69 10.49
C LEU A 320 3.19 0.24 10.33
N VAL A 321 2.47 -0.73 10.89
CA VAL A 321 2.80 -2.17 10.78
C VAL A 321 2.71 -2.65 9.33
N LEU A 322 1.62 -2.32 8.63
CA LEU A 322 1.44 -2.70 7.22
C LEU A 322 2.50 -2.04 6.33
N SER A 323 2.83 -0.77 6.56
CA SER A 323 3.88 -0.06 5.82
C SER A 323 5.26 -0.69 6.05
N TYR A 324 5.56 -1.17 7.27
CA TYR A 324 6.79 -1.91 7.55
C TYR A 324 6.86 -3.21 6.73
N HIS A 325 5.84 -4.06 6.78
CA HIS A 325 5.83 -5.30 6.01
C HIS A 325 5.87 -5.04 4.51
N HIS A 326 5.22 -3.98 4.04
CA HIS A 326 5.31 -3.58 2.65
C HIS A 326 6.75 -3.21 2.23
N CYS A 327 7.54 -2.57 3.10
CA CYS A 327 8.97 -2.30 2.84
C CYS A 327 9.77 -3.61 2.67
N VAL A 328 9.50 -4.63 3.50
CA VAL A 328 10.16 -5.95 3.38
C VAL A 328 9.81 -6.60 2.04
N VAL A 329 8.53 -6.58 1.66
CA VAL A 329 8.05 -7.09 0.37
C VAL A 329 8.71 -6.35 -0.80
N LEU A 330 8.75 -5.01 -0.76
CA LEU A 330 9.38 -4.21 -1.81
C LEU A 330 10.88 -4.52 -1.94
N THR A 331 11.58 -4.68 -0.82
CA THR A 331 13.04 -4.96 -0.83
C THR A 331 13.37 -6.27 -1.54
N THR A 332 12.49 -7.28 -1.44
CA THR A 332 12.77 -8.65 -1.91
C THR A 332 12.22 -8.94 -3.31
N ARG A 333 11.26 -8.17 -3.82
CA ARG A 333 10.68 -8.36 -5.18
C ARG A 333 11.72 -8.47 -6.31
N PRO A 334 12.81 -7.68 -6.36
CA PRO A 334 13.83 -7.82 -7.40
C PRO A 334 14.53 -9.19 -7.36
N LEU A 335 14.78 -9.73 -6.17
CA LEU A 335 15.29 -11.10 -5.99
C LEU A 335 14.30 -12.12 -6.53
N VAL A 336 13.01 -11.97 -6.20
CA VAL A 336 11.95 -12.85 -6.71
C VAL A 336 11.88 -12.84 -8.24
N MET A 337 12.01 -11.67 -8.88
CA MET A 337 12.08 -11.58 -10.34
C MET A 337 13.31 -12.28 -10.91
N CYS A 338 14.47 -12.14 -10.27
CA CYS A 338 15.71 -12.77 -10.72
C CYS A 338 15.57 -14.31 -10.68
N VAL A 339 15.07 -14.85 -9.57
CA VAL A 339 14.82 -16.29 -9.41
C VAL A 339 13.77 -16.78 -10.43
N LEU A 340 12.72 -15.99 -10.68
CA LEU A 340 11.70 -16.30 -11.69
C LEU A 340 12.30 -16.37 -13.10
N GLN A 341 13.06 -15.37 -13.52
CA GLN A 341 13.69 -15.34 -14.83
C GLN A 341 14.67 -16.51 -15.02
N ARG A 342 15.44 -16.86 -13.99
CA ARG A 342 16.32 -18.02 -14.02
C ARG A 342 15.53 -19.31 -14.22
N ARG A 343 14.46 -19.54 -13.46
CA ARG A 343 13.60 -20.72 -13.61
C ARG A 343 12.99 -20.84 -15.00
N LEU A 344 12.56 -19.72 -15.57
CA LEU A 344 12.00 -19.67 -16.92
C LEU A 344 13.07 -20.02 -17.98
N ALA A 345 14.34 -19.63 -17.76
CA ALA A 345 15.46 -19.94 -18.64
C ALA A 345 15.96 -21.39 -18.53
N THR A 346 16.01 -21.98 -17.32
CA THR A 346 16.60 -23.31 -17.09
C THR A 346 15.64 -24.49 -17.30
N GLY A 347 14.33 -24.24 -17.38
CA GLY A 347 13.33 -25.27 -17.67
C GLY A 347 13.18 -26.33 -16.58
N SER A 348 12.25 -26.10 -15.64
CA SER A 348 11.59 -27.05 -14.69
C SER A 348 12.40 -28.02 -13.80
N ASN A 349 13.69 -28.28 -14.03
CA ASN A 349 14.42 -29.34 -13.31
C ASN A 349 15.17 -28.86 -12.06
N ASP A 350 15.59 -27.60 -11.98
CA ASP A 350 16.22 -27.06 -10.77
C ASP A 350 15.19 -26.29 -9.93
N ARG A 351 14.63 -26.98 -8.93
CA ARG A 351 13.63 -26.42 -8.01
C ARG A 351 14.24 -25.87 -6.72
N SER A 352 15.55 -25.97 -6.55
CA SER A 352 16.20 -25.60 -5.30
C SER A 352 16.61 -24.12 -5.30
N ILE A 353 16.15 -23.39 -4.29
CA ILE A 353 16.76 -22.10 -3.94
C ILE A 353 18.04 -22.47 -3.15
N PRO A 354 19.22 -21.93 -3.49
CA PRO A 354 20.43 -22.22 -2.73
C PRO A 354 20.26 -21.85 -1.26
N ASP A 355 20.69 -22.74 -0.37
CA ASP A 355 20.77 -22.44 1.06
C ASP A 355 21.72 -21.27 1.30
N GLY A 356 21.30 -20.28 2.10
CA GLY A 356 22.10 -19.09 2.36
C GLY A 356 21.28 -17.82 2.65
N PRO A 357 21.92 -16.64 2.58
CA PRO A 357 21.30 -15.35 2.91
C PRO A 357 20.07 -15.03 2.04
N ILE A 358 20.06 -15.44 0.77
CA ILE A 358 18.91 -15.25 -0.12
C ILE A 358 17.70 -16.07 0.32
N SER A 359 17.90 -17.33 0.70
CA SER A 359 16.82 -18.17 1.23
C SER A 359 16.21 -17.54 2.49
N SER A 360 17.05 -17.02 3.39
CA SER A 360 16.62 -16.32 4.61
C SER A 360 15.83 -15.03 4.30
N LEU A 361 16.28 -14.24 3.32
CA LEU A 361 15.55 -13.05 2.85
C LEU A 361 14.17 -13.40 2.27
N LEU A 362 14.10 -14.48 1.49
CA LEU A 362 12.84 -14.95 0.91
C LEU A 362 11.90 -15.50 1.97
N GLN A 363 12.40 -16.23 2.97
CA GLN A 363 11.61 -16.67 4.14
C GLN A 363 11.07 -15.47 4.93
N THR A 364 11.90 -14.45 5.16
CA THR A 364 11.49 -13.20 5.82
C THR A 364 10.35 -12.51 5.08
N CYS A 365 10.42 -12.52 3.75
CA CYS A 365 9.39 -11.98 2.89
C CYS A 365 8.09 -12.79 2.94
N VAL A 366 8.17 -14.13 2.88
CA VAL A 366 7.01 -15.01 3.03
C VAL A 366 6.32 -14.76 4.37
N ALA A 367 7.07 -14.74 5.47
CA ALA A 367 6.51 -14.47 6.79
C ALA A 367 5.86 -13.08 6.87
N SER A 368 6.48 -12.04 6.29
CA SER A 368 5.89 -10.69 6.24
C SER A 368 4.60 -10.62 5.41
N ALA A 369 4.56 -11.33 4.28
CA ALA A 369 3.38 -11.38 3.41
C ALA A 369 2.23 -12.16 4.07
N VAL A 370 2.52 -13.30 4.72
CA VAL A 370 1.55 -14.08 5.49
C VAL A 370 1.01 -13.28 6.68
N ASN A 371 1.87 -12.61 7.45
CA ASN A 371 1.45 -11.77 8.57
C ASN A 371 0.58 -10.60 8.12
N THR A 372 0.86 -10.02 6.94
CA THR A 372 0.01 -8.98 6.34
C THR A 372 -1.41 -9.51 6.07
N LEU A 373 -1.53 -10.67 5.42
CA LEU A 373 -2.85 -11.25 5.10
C LEU A 373 -3.61 -11.66 6.37
N LYS A 374 -2.96 -12.31 7.32
CA LYS A 374 -3.56 -12.66 8.62
C LYS A 374 -4.07 -11.42 9.37
N ALA A 375 -3.26 -10.37 9.45
CA ALA A 375 -3.66 -9.12 10.12
C ALA A 375 -4.89 -8.49 9.45
N LEU A 376 -4.89 -8.43 8.12
CA LEU A 376 -6.02 -7.87 7.36
C LEU A 376 -7.27 -8.73 7.46
N LYS A 377 -7.14 -10.06 7.42
CA LYS A 377 -8.26 -10.99 7.62
C LYS A 377 -8.89 -10.78 8.99
N ALA A 378 -8.07 -10.66 10.02
CA ALA A 378 -8.53 -10.51 11.38
C ALA A 378 -9.18 -9.13 11.62
N LEU A 379 -8.68 -8.07 10.97
CA LEU A 379 -9.41 -6.78 10.88
C LEU A 379 -10.74 -6.91 10.14
N GLY A 380 -10.80 -7.76 9.11
CA GLY A 380 -12.03 -8.09 8.40
C GLY A 380 -13.09 -8.74 9.29
N ASP A 381 -12.67 -9.70 10.11
CA ASP A 381 -13.54 -10.42 11.06
C ASP A 381 -14.14 -9.48 12.10
N ASP A 382 -13.36 -8.51 12.58
CA ASP A 382 -13.81 -7.48 13.52
C ASP A 382 -14.52 -6.30 12.82
N ASN A 383 -14.80 -6.38 11.51
CA ASN A 383 -15.36 -5.30 10.68
C ASN A 383 -14.53 -4.01 10.60
N LEU A 384 -13.27 -4.04 11.03
CA LEU A 384 -12.31 -2.93 11.10
C LEU A 384 -11.49 -2.73 9.81
N LEU A 385 -11.68 -3.56 8.79
CA LEU A 385 -10.98 -3.42 7.50
C LEU A 385 -11.38 -2.11 6.78
N ASP A 386 -10.39 -1.35 6.32
CA ASP A 386 -10.61 -0.15 5.49
C ASP A 386 -10.77 -0.57 4.03
N CYS A 387 -11.98 -0.40 3.51
CA CYS A 387 -12.32 -0.85 2.16
C CYS A 387 -12.30 0.26 1.12
N PHE A 388 -12.32 1.53 1.54
CA PHE A 388 -12.29 2.65 0.61
C PHE A 388 -10.86 3.13 0.30
N LEU A 389 -10.04 3.36 1.33
CA LEU A 389 -8.65 3.75 1.11
C LEU A 389 -7.85 2.59 0.51
N PRO A 390 -6.89 2.88 -0.38
CA PRO A 390 -6.22 1.88 -1.20
C PRO A 390 -5.17 1.07 -0.42
N PHE A 391 -4.72 1.54 0.74
CA PHE A 391 -3.50 1.03 1.39
C PHE A 391 -3.59 -0.42 1.84
N GLN A 392 -4.70 -0.80 2.49
CA GLN A 392 -4.89 -2.19 2.95
C GLN A 392 -5.10 -3.13 1.76
N LEU A 393 -5.80 -2.66 0.72
CA LEU A 393 -5.98 -3.40 -0.53
C LEU A 393 -4.64 -3.65 -1.23
N GLU A 394 -3.80 -2.63 -1.35
CA GLU A 394 -2.46 -2.76 -1.94
C GLU A 394 -1.56 -3.68 -1.11
N ALA A 395 -1.65 -3.65 0.22
CA ALA A 395 -0.89 -4.53 1.09
C ALA A 395 -1.33 -6.01 0.94
N ALA A 396 -2.64 -6.27 0.93
CA ALA A 396 -3.19 -7.61 0.70
C ALA A 396 -2.76 -8.14 -0.67
N TRP A 397 -3.05 -7.38 -1.72
CA TRP A 397 -2.78 -7.78 -3.09
C TRP A 397 -1.28 -7.97 -3.37
N SER A 398 -0.44 -7.06 -2.88
CA SER A 398 1.02 -7.19 -2.98
C SER A 398 1.52 -8.48 -2.34
N SER A 399 0.96 -8.86 -1.19
CA SER A 399 1.40 -10.01 -0.39
C SER A 399 0.94 -11.32 -1.02
N GLU A 400 -0.35 -11.42 -1.38
CA GLU A 400 -0.93 -12.58 -2.04
C GLU A 400 -0.25 -12.87 -3.39
N PHE A 401 -0.10 -11.84 -4.23
CA PHE A 401 0.54 -12.00 -5.54
C PHE A 401 1.99 -12.52 -5.40
N LEU A 402 2.73 -12.00 -4.43
CA LEU A 402 4.11 -12.39 -4.20
C LEU A 402 4.23 -13.82 -3.65
N LEU A 403 3.37 -14.19 -2.69
CA LEU A 403 3.29 -15.55 -2.16
C LEU A 403 2.99 -16.56 -3.27
N LYS A 404 2.07 -16.22 -4.18
CA LYS A 404 1.74 -17.11 -5.30
C LYS A 404 2.92 -17.31 -6.25
N VAL A 405 3.68 -16.26 -6.53
CA VAL A 405 4.92 -16.38 -7.33
C VAL A 405 5.96 -17.24 -6.60
N LEU A 406 6.15 -17.03 -5.29
CA LEU A 406 7.12 -17.78 -4.50
C LEU A 406 6.76 -19.26 -4.37
N GLU A 407 5.49 -19.60 -4.23
CA GLU A 407 4.98 -20.97 -4.21
C GLU A 407 5.39 -21.74 -5.49
N VAL A 408 5.31 -21.07 -6.66
CA VAL A 408 5.72 -21.66 -7.94
C VAL A 408 7.23 -21.83 -8.03
N LEU A 409 7.99 -20.87 -7.48
CA LEU A 409 9.45 -20.86 -7.50
C LEU A 409 10.08 -21.84 -6.52
N SER A 410 9.43 -22.13 -5.40
CA SER A 410 9.87 -23.12 -4.43
C SER A 410 8.68 -23.53 -3.54
N PRO A 411 8.05 -24.69 -3.83
CA PRO A 411 6.90 -25.17 -3.06
C PRO A 411 7.19 -25.38 -1.56
N GLY A 412 8.46 -25.56 -1.18
CA GLY A 412 8.87 -25.71 0.22
C GLY A 412 9.07 -24.40 0.98
N LEU A 413 9.03 -23.25 0.30
CA LEU A 413 9.25 -21.94 0.93
C LEU A 413 7.97 -21.37 1.55
N VAL A 414 6.82 -21.64 0.94
CA VAL A 414 5.51 -21.20 1.44
C VAL A 414 4.92 -22.35 2.29
N PRO A 415 4.62 -22.14 3.59
CA PRO A 415 4.25 -23.22 4.50
C PRO A 415 3.01 -24.01 4.08
N ASP A 416 1.97 -23.30 3.65
CA ASP A 416 0.69 -23.85 3.21
C ASP A 416 -0.07 -22.85 2.31
N GLN A 417 -1.19 -23.28 1.73
CA GLN A 417 -2.07 -22.46 0.88
C GLN A 417 -3.19 -21.74 1.66
N SER A 418 -3.16 -21.70 3.00
CA SER A 418 -4.20 -21.04 3.80
C SER A 418 -4.34 -19.55 3.48
N TYR A 419 -3.23 -18.92 3.09
CA TYR A 419 -3.17 -17.51 2.68
C TYR A 419 -4.13 -17.17 1.53
N LEU A 420 -4.45 -18.12 0.65
CA LEU A 420 -5.40 -17.92 -0.46
C LEU A 420 -6.83 -17.72 0.06
N ALA A 421 -7.24 -18.51 1.05
CA ALA A 421 -8.56 -18.39 1.65
C ALA A 421 -8.70 -17.06 2.41
N GLU A 422 -7.64 -16.65 3.11
CA GLU A 422 -7.58 -15.34 3.79
C GLU A 422 -7.69 -14.19 2.79
N ALA A 423 -6.88 -14.22 1.73
CA ALA A 423 -6.85 -13.17 0.71
C ALA A 423 -8.20 -13.05 -0.02
N HIS A 424 -8.78 -14.17 -0.48
CA HIS A 424 -10.12 -14.17 -1.09
C HIS A 424 -11.18 -13.57 -0.17
N CYS A 425 -11.17 -13.91 1.11
CA CYS A 425 -12.09 -13.33 2.09
C CYS A 425 -11.92 -11.80 2.20
N ILE A 426 -10.68 -11.31 2.26
CA ILE A 426 -10.38 -9.87 2.31
C ILE A 426 -10.93 -9.16 1.07
N PHE A 427 -10.66 -9.67 -0.13
CA PHE A 427 -11.17 -9.04 -1.36
C PHE A 427 -12.70 -9.10 -1.46
N ASP A 428 -13.32 -10.18 -1.01
CA ASP A 428 -14.78 -10.29 -1.00
C ASP A 428 -15.41 -9.27 -0.05
N ILE A 429 -14.85 -9.06 1.14
CA ILE A 429 -15.27 -7.99 2.06
C ILE A 429 -15.12 -6.62 1.39
N MET A 430 -13.95 -6.34 0.79
CA MET A 430 -13.69 -5.06 0.13
C MET A 430 -14.62 -4.81 -1.06
N ASN A 431 -14.90 -5.85 -1.86
CA ASN A 431 -15.84 -5.79 -2.98
C ASN A 431 -17.27 -5.54 -2.50
N GLN A 432 -17.70 -6.24 -1.45
CA GLN A 432 -19.03 -6.07 -0.86
C GLN A 432 -19.22 -4.67 -0.29
N ARG A 433 -18.18 -4.06 0.28
CA ARG A 433 -18.19 -2.68 0.81
C ARG A 433 -17.93 -1.60 -0.25
N GLY A 434 -17.89 -1.97 -1.54
CA GLY A 434 -17.84 -1.01 -2.64
C GLY A 434 -16.44 -0.45 -2.96
N SER A 435 -15.36 -1.16 -2.61
CA SER A 435 -14.01 -0.78 -3.03
C SER A 435 -13.89 -0.73 -4.55
N PRO A 436 -13.53 0.41 -5.16
CA PRO A 436 -13.48 0.53 -6.62
C PRO A 436 -12.42 -0.37 -7.26
N ALA A 437 -11.28 -0.51 -6.57
CA ALA A 437 -10.10 -1.20 -7.09
C ALA A 437 -10.09 -2.71 -6.80
N ALA A 438 -10.82 -3.19 -5.78
CA ALA A 438 -10.71 -4.58 -5.32
C ALA A 438 -11.06 -5.61 -6.39
N LYS A 439 -12.09 -5.36 -7.21
CA LYS A 439 -12.48 -6.24 -8.34
C LYS A 439 -11.35 -6.42 -9.33
N LEU A 440 -10.67 -5.33 -9.68
CA LEU A 440 -9.54 -5.34 -10.60
C LEU A 440 -8.38 -6.18 -10.05
N ARG A 441 -8.05 -6.02 -8.76
CA ARG A 441 -6.97 -6.80 -8.12
C ARG A 441 -7.27 -8.29 -8.13
N LYS A 442 -8.52 -8.65 -7.83
CA LYS A 442 -8.99 -10.04 -7.86
C LYS A 442 -8.86 -10.65 -9.27
N CYS A 443 -9.29 -9.93 -10.31
CA CYS A 443 -9.14 -10.41 -11.69
C CYS A 443 -7.67 -10.55 -12.12
N ASP A 444 -6.79 -9.62 -11.74
CA ASP A 444 -5.35 -9.73 -12.01
C ASP A 444 -4.73 -10.96 -11.30
N PHE A 445 -5.23 -11.32 -10.11
CA PHE A 445 -4.79 -12.50 -9.37
C PHE A 445 -5.31 -13.82 -9.99
N GLU A 446 -6.61 -13.92 -10.28
CA GLU A 446 -7.19 -15.09 -10.97
C GLU A 446 -6.47 -15.37 -12.29
N ARG A 447 -6.01 -14.31 -12.97
CA ARG A 447 -5.21 -14.44 -14.19
C ARG A 447 -3.82 -15.03 -13.93
N LEU A 448 -3.15 -14.63 -12.85
CA LEU A 448 -1.88 -15.24 -12.44
C LEU A 448 -2.06 -16.74 -12.21
N GLU A 449 -3.13 -17.15 -11.53
CA GLU A 449 -3.42 -18.57 -11.26
C GLU A 449 -3.57 -19.37 -12.55
N GLN A 450 -4.33 -18.86 -13.52
CA GLN A 450 -4.52 -19.50 -14.83
C GLN A 450 -3.20 -19.66 -15.61
N LEU A 451 -2.35 -18.64 -15.60
CA LEU A 451 -1.05 -18.69 -16.28
C LEU A 451 -0.10 -19.66 -15.59
N VAL A 452 -0.06 -19.65 -14.26
CA VAL A 452 0.75 -20.55 -13.46
C VAL A 452 0.31 -21.99 -13.66
N SER A 453 -1.00 -22.29 -13.64
CA SER A 453 -1.50 -23.65 -13.86
C SER A 453 -1.15 -24.14 -15.27
N SER A 454 -1.25 -23.27 -16.28
CA SER A 454 -0.89 -23.58 -17.66
C SER A 454 0.61 -23.87 -17.78
N PHE A 455 1.45 -23.04 -17.16
CA PHE A 455 2.90 -23.20 -17.14
C PHE A 455 3.32 -24.53 -16.52
N LEU A 456 2.76 -24.87 -15.34
CA LEU A 456 3.04 -26.13 -14.64
C LEU A 456 2.51 -27.37 -15.38
N SER A 457 1.46 -27.22 -16.20
CA SER A 457 0.84 -28.32 -16.96
C SER A 457 1.58 -28.65 -18.25
N THR A 458 2.50 -27.80 -18.73
CA THR A 458 3.28 -28.04 -19.94
C THR A 458 4.31 -29.14 -19.67
N PRO A 459 4.20 -30.34 -20.29
CA PRO A 459 5.23 -31.36 -20.17
C PRO A 459 6.51 -30.81 -20.78
N SER A 460 7.63 -30.93 -20.07
CA SER A 460 8.97 -30.69 -20.60
C SER A 460 9.09 -31.40 -21.96
N GLN A 461 9.22 -30.63 -23.05
CA GLN A 461 9.54 -31.20 -24.36
C GLN A 461 10.96 -31.77 -24.30
N GLY A 462 11.03 -33.03 -23.90
CA GLY A 462 12.21 -33.89 -23.94
C GLY A 462 11.80 -35.22 -24.55
N ASN A 463 12.25 -35.41 -25.79
CA ASN A 463 12.30 -36.64 -26.57
C ASN A 463 11.01 -37.19 -27.21
N ASN A 464 11.05 -37.13 -28.55
CA ASN A 464 10.33 -37.96 -29.50
C ASN A 464 10.24 -39.43 -29.04
N THR A 465 9.03 -39.98 -28.98
CA THR A 465 8.82 -41.37 -29.40
C THR A 465 7.39 -41.52 -29.95
N TYR A 466 7.31 -42.15 -31.11
CA TYR A 466 6.09 -42.39 -31.90
C TYR A 466 5.10 -43.34 -31.19
N PRO A 467 3.82 -43.37 -31.61
CA PRO A 467 2.71 -43.91 -30.84
C PRO A 467 2.59 -45.43 -31.00
N GLU A 468 2.20 -46.12 -29.92
CA GLU A 468 1.62 -47.47 -30.00
C GLU A 468 0.17 -47.46 -29.51
N GLU A 469 -0.68 -47.98 -30.39
CA GLU A 469 -2.08 -48.29 -30.17
C GLU A 469 -2.24 -49.49 -29.22
N HIS A 470 -3.17 -49.42 -28.27
CA HIS A 470 -4.37 -50.26 -28.23
C HIS A 470 -4.94 -50.51 -26.82
N SER A 471 -6.27 -50.50 -26.81
CA SER A 471 -7.20 -51.32 -25.99
C SER A 471 -7.51 -50.91 -24.55
N SER A 472 -8.70 -50.29 -24.43
CA SER A 472 -9.65 -50.42 -23.33
C SER A 472 -10.04 -51.89 -23.04
N PRO A 473 -10.50 -52.23 -21.83
CA PRO A 473 -11.97 -52.37 -21.67
C PRO A 473 -12.58 -51.96 -20.30
N GLN A 474 -13.77 -51.36 -20.40
CA GLN A 474 -15.03 -51.55 -19.64
C GLN A 474 -15.09 -51.57 -18.09
N GLU A 475 -15.69 -50.49 -17.57
CA GLU A 475 -16.90 -50.38 -16.70
C GLU A 475 -17.27 -51.41 -15.59
N ASN A 476 -17.33 -50.86 -14.34
CA ASN A 476 -18.45 -50.85 -13.35
C ASN A 476 -18.80 -52.12 -12.52
N PRO A 477 -19.55 -52.04 -11.37
CA PRO A 477 -19.90 -50.91 -10.47
C PRO A 477 -19.99 -51.23 -8.92
N PHE A 478 -20.28 -50.20 -8.12
CA PHE A 478 -20.91 -50.16 -6.75
C PHE A 478 -20.12 -50.48 -5.46
N LYS A 479 -20.04 -49.49 -4.56
CA LYS A 479 -20.79 -49.48 -3.26
C LYS A 479 -20.81 -48.10 -2.58
N LYS A 480 -21.97 -47.79 -1.98
CA LYS A 480 -22.38 -46.57 -1.26
C LYS A 480 -22.08 -46.64 0.25
N ALA A 481 -21.74 -45.46 0.80
CA ALA A 481 -22.23 -44.79 2.02
C ALA A 481 -22.36 -45.51 3.39
N ASN A 482 -21.74 -44.93 4.43
CA ASN A 482 -22.36 -44.31 5.63
C ASN A 482 -21.25 -44.07 6.69
N THR A 483 -20.94 -42.85 7.17
CA THR A 483 -21.57 -42.00 8.22
C THR A 483 -21.56 -42.57 9.65
N GLU A 484 -21.36 -41.66 10.62
CA GLU A 484 -21.26 -41.78 12.10
C GLU A 484 -19.83 -42.03 12.60
N GLY A 485 -19.23 -41.27 13.52
CA GLY A 485 -19.71 -40.24 14.44
C GLY A 485 -19.01 -40.44 15.78
N SER A 486 -18.17 -39.51 16.23
CA SER A 486 -17.73 -39.42 17.63
C SER A 486 -17.19 -38.03 17.93
N HIS A 487 -17.94 -37.32 18.76
CA HIS A 487 -17.49 -36.20 19.57
C HIS A 487 -16.34 -36.65 20.49
N ASN A 488 -15.36 -35.75 20.73
CA ASN A 488 -15.18 -35.16 22.05
C ASN A 488 -14.04 -34.12 22.05
N ASP A 489 -14.38 -32.97 22.64
CA ASP A 489 -13.54 -32.05 23.41
C ASP A 489 -12.24 -31.52 22.79
N ASP A 490 -12.37 -30.44 22.02
CA ASP A 490 -11.29 -29.45 21.89
C ASP A 490 -11.52 -28.34 22.93
N PRO A 491 -10.56 -28.09 23.84
CA PRO A 491 -10.58 -26.91 24.67
C PRO A 491 -10.36 -25.69 23.77
N VAL A 492 -11.09 -24.61 24.06
CA VAL A 492 -10.91 -23.29 23.44
C VAL A 492 -9.48 -22.81 23.72
N GLU A 493 -8.55 -23.22 22.87
CA GLU A 493 -7.19 -22.67 22.84
C GLU A 493 -7.24 -21.31 22.14
N SER A 494 -6.72 -20.34 22.87
CA SER A 494 -6.49 -18.95 22.51
C SER A 494 -5.47 -18.82 21.37
N LEU A 495 -5.79 -19.36 20.20
CA LEU A 495 -5.08 -19.08 18.96
C LEU A 495 -5.60 -17.77 18.39
N GLN A 496 -4.79 -16.71 18.46
CA GLN A 496 -4.65 -15.61 17.49
C GLN A 496 -4.14 -14.37 18.23
N TRP A 497 -3.37 -13.55 17.52
CA TRP A 497 -2.86 -12.20 17.85
C TRP A 497 -1.34 -12.03 18.06
N ASP A 498 -0.53 -13.03 17.71
CA ASP A 498 0.94 -12.95 17.65
C ASP A 498 1.51 -11.85 16.71
N ILE A 499 0.70 -11.24 15.83
CA ILE A 499 1.16 -10.18 14.91
C ILE A 499 1.27 -8.82 15.61
N PHE A 500 0.44 -8.59 16.64
CA PHE A 500 0.46 -7.37 17.45
C PHE A 500 1.06 -7.61 18.83
N ASP A 501 1.26 -8.86 19.24
CA ASP A 501 2.02 -9.22 20.43
C ASP A 501 3.55 -9.22 20.17
N ASN A 502 4.12 -8.12 20.67
CA ASN A 502 5.49 -7.79 21.11
C ASN A 502 6.78 -8.44 20.58
N GLU A 503 6.80 -9.68 20.09
CA GLU A 503 8.03 -10.29 19.54
C GLU A 503 7.79 -11.17 18.30
N SER A 504 6.57 -11.67 18.06
CA SER A 504 6.26 -12.66 17.02
C SER A 504 5.70 -12.09 15.71
N GLY A 505 5.36 -10.80 15.66
CA GLY A 505 4.79 -10.17 14.46
C GLY A 505 5.82 -9.81 13.38
N PHE A 506 7.09 -9.70 13.77
CA PHE A 506 8.20 -9.44 12.84
C PHE A 506 8.77 -10.78 12.35
N ALA A 507 8.87 -10.93 11.03
CA ALA A 507 9.40 -12.14 10.41
C ALA A 507 10.83 -12.52 10.86
N LEU A 508 11.63 -11.51 11.21
CA LEU A 508 12.93 -11.62 11.83
C LEU A 508 13.05 -10.54 12.92
N SER A 509 13.71 -10.88 14.02
CA SER A 509 14.10 -9.92 15.04
C SER A 509 15.07 -8.86 14.47
N PRO A 510 15.17 -7.67 15.09
CA PRO A 510 16.14 -6.67 14.68
C PRO A 510 17.58 -7.19 14.64
N THR A 511 17.94 -8.14 15.51
CA THR A 511 19.27 -8.77 15.53
C THR A 511 19.47 -9.67 14.32
N GLU A 512 18.51 -10.54 14.02
CA GLU A 512 18.59 -11.43 12.85
C GLU A 512 18.62 -10.66 11.52
N LEU A 513 17.92 -9.52 11.42
CA LEU A 513 18.01 -8.63 10.26
C LEU A 513 19.41 -8.00 10.11
N MET A 514 20.09 -7.70 11.22
CA MET A 514 21.46 -7.20 11.19
C MET A 514 22.42 -8.32 10.78
N ASP A 515 22.29 -9.50 11.36
CA ASP A 515 23.11 -10.67 11.01
C ASP A 515 22.94 -11.05 9.53
N LEU A 516 21.70 -10.98 9.02
CA LEU A 516 21.40 -11.18 7.62
C LEU A 516 22.07 -10.13 6.73
N ALA A 517 22.05 -8.86 7.13
CA ALA A 517 22.75 -7.79 6.43
C ALA A 517 24.28 -7.98 6.43
N GLU A 518 24.86 -8.58 7.46
CA GLU A 518 26.28 -8.88 7.54
C GLU A 518 26.68 -10.11 6.69
N SER A 519 25.76 -11.06 6.54
CA SER A 519 25.99 -12.30 5.78
C SER A 519 25.92 -12.16 4.25
N LEU A 520 25.23 -11.14 3.72
CA LEU A 520 25.03 -10.94 2.28
C LEU A 520 26.33 -10.58 1.55
N GLN A 521 26.72 -11.37 0.56
CA GLN A 521 27.88 -11.17 -0.30
C GLN A 521 27.47 -10.96 -1.77
N MET A 522 28.39 -10.45 -2.60
CA MET A 522 28.13 -10.32 -4.05
C MET A 522 27.86 -11.66 -4.71
N GLU A 523 28.57 -12.72 -4.28
CA GLU A 523 28.45 -14.07 -4.81
C GLU A 523 27.05 -14.67 -4.60
N ASP A 524 26.31 -14.21 -3.59
CA ASP A 524 24.93 -14.64 -3.36
C ASP A 524 24.02 -14.23 -4.52
N PHE A 525 24.21 -13.01 -5.05
CA PHE A 525 23.42 -12.49 -6.18
C PHE A 525 23.93 -13.01 -7.54
N PHE A 526 25.15 -13.56 -7.58
CA PHE A 526 25.79 -14.07 -8.79
C PHE A 526 26.27 -15.51 -8.58
N VAL A 527 25.43 -16.48 -8.93
CA VAL A 527 25.90 -17.86 -9.10
C VAL A 527 26.47 -18.00 -10.51
N ALA A 528 27.75 -18.37 -10.56
CA ALA A 528 28.62 -18.48 -11.74
C ALA A 528 27.92 -18.91 -13.04
N ARG A 529 28.20 -18.19 -14.14
CA ARG A 529 28.23 -18.84 -15.45
C ARG A 529 29.27 -19.96 -15.32
N GLN A 530 28.83 -21.22 -15.32
CA GLN A 530 29.74 -22.26 -15.76
C GLN A 530 30.10 -21.91 -17.20
N GLU A 531 31.35 -21.52 -17.41
CA GLU A 531 31.95 -21.52 -18.74
C GLU A 531 31.80 -22.96 -19.26
N GLU A 532 30.94 -23.13 -20.27
CA GLU A 532 31.02 -24.29 -21.15
C GLU A 532 32.32 -24.12 -21.95
N ASP A 533 33.42 -24.59 -21.38
CA ASP A 533 34.58 -25.04 -22.16
C ASP A 533 34.29 -26.49 -22.58
N ASP A 534 33.95 -26.67 -23.85
CA ASP A 534 34.39 -27.81 -24.69
C ASP A 534 34.31 -27.46 -26.18
#